data_AF-A0A2U2A092-F1
#
_entry.id   AF-A0A2U2A092-F1
#
_cell.length_a   1.000
_cell.length_b   1.000
_cell.length_c   1.000
_cell.angle_alpha   90.00
_cell.angle_beta   90.00
_cell.angle_gamma   90.00
#
_symmetry.space_group_name_H-M   'P 1'
#
loop_
_entity.id
_entity.type
_entity.pdbx_description
1 polymer ?
#
loop_
_entity_poly.entity_id
_entity_poly.type
_entity_poly.pdbx_seq_one_letter_code
_entity_poly.pdbx_strand_id
1 'polypeptide(L)'
;MFATGPAVAVGALCVLGVNLYAAALIVLRARRYRTPLYKPMLLNIALSNVPIVLAVLGLVVVLLAQIPVIEDASLSWVGPTAFAATAVVFVAFFPNSAYLITELNFSHRKEGDGVPMWFDIVMTLTLTMSGILNAIVSLSLVQTFLMFGFDVRQEFPLAPPPWTWAVAAGVLLLACIGVWMGRMIRLNSWDIVLPWRIVVKMVRHLRQPGKVRELLGFTVAHWVLLALLYVAVYAPVSMLVLSELRLGTAVR
;
A
#
# COMPACT_ATOMS: atom_id res chain seq x y z
N MET A 1 -26.96 13.72 -9.22
CA MET A 1 -25.53 14.07 -9.06
C MET A 1 -24.86 12.85 -8.43
N PHE A 2 -23.93 12.20 -9.12
CA PHE A 2 -23.27 10.99 -8.60
C PHE A 2 -22.47 11.31 -7.33
N ALA A 3 -22.59 10.48 -6.30
CA ALA A 3 -21.94 10.71 -5.00
C ALA A 3 -20.46 10.29 -5.02
N THR A 4 -20.02 9.58 -6.06
CA THR A 4 -18.65 9.07 -6.21
C THR A 4 -17.57 10.15 -6.00
N GLY A 5 -17.70 11.32 -6.63
CA GLY A 5 -16.69 12.40 -6.50
C GLY A 5 -16.53 12.90 -5.06
N PRO A 6 -17.60 13.37 -4.40
CA PRO A 6 -17.58 13.74 -2.99
C PRO A 6 -17.11 12.60 -2.06
N ALA A 7 -17.50 11.36 -2.32
CA ALA A 7 -17.10 10.20 -1.52
C ALA A 7 -15.58 9.95 -1.58
N VAL A 8 -14.96 10.07 -2.76
CA VAL A 8 -13.51 9.96 -2.92
C VAL A 8 -12.78 11.07 -2.14
N ALA A 9 -13.28 12.31 -2.22
CA ALA A 9 -12.69 13.44 -1.49
C ALA A 9 -12.76 13.23 0.03
N VAL A 10 -13.92 12.80 0.55
CA VAL A 10 -14.10 12.48 1.97
C VAL A 10 -13.18 11.34 2.39
N GLY A 11 -13.08 10.27 1.59
CA GLY A 11 -12.17 9.16 1.85
C GLY A 11 -10.71 9.60 1.95
N ALA A 12 -10.25 10.43 1.01
CA ALA A 12 -8.89 10.98 1.03
C ALA A 12 -8.63 11.86 2.26
N LEU A 13 -9.59 12.69 2.66
CA LEU A 13 -9.49 13.51 3.87
C LEU A 13 -9.44 12.67 5.15
N CYS A 14 -10.23 11.59 5.23
CA CYS A 14 -10.19 10.66 6.35
C CYS A 14 -8.82 9.97 6.47
N VAL A 15 -8.25 9.50 5.36
CA VAL A 15 -6.91 8.88 5.36
C VAL A 15 -5.84 9.89 5.76
N LEU A 16 -5.89 11.10 5.22
CA LEU A 16 -4.99 12.18 5.63
C LEU A 16 -5.15 12.48 7.13
N GLY A 17 -6.37 12.54 7.63
CA GLY A 17 -6.69 12.75 9.05
C GLY A 17 -6.05 11.69 9.96
N VAL A 18 -6.09 10.42 9.59
CA VAL A 18 -5.45 9.34 10.34
C VAL A 18 -3.92 9.47 10.32
N ASN A 19 -3.32 9.81 9.18
CA ASN A 19 -1.87 10.04 9.07
C ASN A 19 -1.42 11.21 9.96
N LEU A 20 -2.16 12.32 9.92
CA LEU A 20 -1.90 13.50 10.75
C LEU A 20 -2.09 13.20 12.24
N TYR A 21 -3.12 12.44 12.59
CA TYR A 21 -3.39 12.04 13.97
C TYR A 21 -2.29 11.11 14.51
N ALA A 22 -1.82 10.13 13.71
CA ALA A 22 -0.69 9.29 14.07
C ALA A 22 0.57 10.13 14.37
N ALA A 23 0.91 11.06 13.48
CA ALA A 23 2.06 11.96 13.66
C ALA A 23 1.88 12.85 14.90
N ALA A 24 0.68 13.39 15.12
CA ALA A 24 0.36 14.21 16.28
C ALA A 24 0.53 13.45 17.59
N LEU A 25 0.08 12.20 17.68
CA LEU A 25 0.25 11.37 18.87
C LEU A 25 1.73 11.07 19.17
N ILE A 26 2.54 10.81 18.14
CA ILE A 26 4.00 10.60 18.29
C ILE A 26 4.68 11.85 18.84
N VAL A 27 4.35 13.02 18.31
CA VAL A 27 4.89 14.30 18.77
C VAL A 27 4.38 14.64 20.18
N LEU A 28 3.10 14.39 20.46
CA LEU A 28 2.49 14.62 21.76
C LEU A 28 3.11 13.72 22.83
N ARG A 29 3.41 12.45 22.52
CA ARG A 29 4.12 11.53 23.41
C ARG A 29 5.44 12.14 23.89
N ALA A 30 6.24 12.61 22.94
CA ALA A 30 7.55 13.18 23.21
C ALA A 30 7.43 14.45 24.08
N ARG A 31 6.51 15.35 23.72
CA ARG A 31 6.31 16.63 24.43
C ARG A 31 5.70 16.45 25.82
N ARG A 32 4.62 15.69 25.95
CA ARG A 32 3.82 15.59 27.18
C ARG A 32 4.52 14.77 28.27
N TYR A 33 5.24 13.73 27.87
CA TYR A 33 5.90 12.79 28.79
C TYR A 33 7.42 12.96 28.80
N ARG A 34 7.96 14.00 28.14
CA ARG A 34 9.40 14.33 28.07
C ARG A 34 10.26 13.15 27.63
N THR A 35 9.73 12.34 26.71
CA THR A 35 10.45 11.22 26.10
C THR A 35 11.10 11.68 24.78
N PRO A 36 12.21 11.05 24.34
CA PRO A 36 12.82 11.39 23.07
C PRO A 36 11.86 11.13 21.91
N LEU A 37 11.81 12.04 20.95
CA LEU A 37 11.00 11.87 19.74
C LEU A 37 11.57 10.72 18.89
N TYR A 38 10.77 9.67 18.71
CA TYR A 38 11.15 8.51 17.91
C TYR A 38 10.98 8.81 16.41
N LYS A 39 11.98 9.50 15.84
CA LYS A 39 12.01 9.92 14.42
C LYS A 39 11.70 8.80 13.41
N PRO A 40 12.13 7.54 13.60
CA PRO A 40 11.81 6.47 12.66
C PRO A 40 10.31 6.25 12.45
N MET A 41 9.46 6.43 13.48
CA MET A 41 8.01 6.32 13.31
C MET A 41 7.44 7.42 12.40
N LEU A 42 7.94 8.65 12.52
CA LEU A 42 7.52 9.75 11.63
C LEU A 42 7.97 9.50 10.18
N LEU A 43 9.19 8.99 10.00
CA LEU A 43 9.67 8.60 8.68
C LEU A 43 8.83 7.46 8.10
N ASN A 44 8.42 6.48 8.91
CA ASN A 44 7.56 5.38 8.47
C ASN A 44 6.18 5.88 8.03
N ILE A 45 5.61 6.91 8.67
CA ILE A 45 4.38 7.57 8.17
C ILE A 45 4.63 8.14 6.77
N ALA A 46 5.70 8.91 6.58
CA ALA A 46 6.02 9.48 5.28
C ALA A 46 6.22 8.38 4.21
N LEU A 47 7.02 7.35 4.52
CA LEU A 47 7.27 6.22 3.63
C LEU A 47 6.00 5.43 3.31
N SER A 48 5.06 5.32 4.25
CA SER A 48 3.79 4.62 4.03
C SER A 48 2.88 5.29 3.01
N ASN A 49 3.09 6.58 2.72
CA ASN A 49 2.34 7.33 1.71
C ASN A 49 2.97 7.21 0.31
N VAL A 50 4.23 6.75 0.20
CA VAL A 50 4.93 6.61 -1.08
C VAL A 50 4.15 5.75 -2.08
N PRO A 51 3.54 4.60 -1.70
CA PRO A 51 2.75 3.80 -2.64
C PRO A 51 1.54 4.53 -3.21
N ILE A 52 0.88 5.41 -2.45
CA ILE A 52 -0.23 6.24 -2.96
C ILE A 52 0.30 7.20 -4.03
N VAL A 53 1.40 7.89 -3.75
CA VAL A 53 2.03 8.83 -4.69
C VAL A 53 2.46 8.08 -5.95
N LEU A 54 3.10 6.92 -5.81
CA LEU A 54 3.54 6.10 -6.94
C LEU A 54 2.36 5.56 -7.77
N ALA A 55 1.23 5.20 -7.16
CA ALA A 55 0.04 4.79 -7.90
C ALA A 55 -0.52 5.94 -8.76
N VAL A 56 -0.61 7.15 -8.21
CA VAL A 56 -1.10 8.33 -8.94
C VAL A 56 -0.12 8.76 -10.03
N LEU A 57 1.19 8.85 -9.72
CA LEU A 57 2.20 9.21 -10.70
C LEU A 57 2.31 8.15 -11.81
N GLY A 58 2.26 6.87 -11.45
CA GLY A 58 2.27 5.77 -12.39
C GLY A 58 1.10 5.84 -13.36
N LEU A 59 -0.11 6.13 -12.86
CA LEU A 59 -1.28 6.38 -13.70
C LEU A 59 -1.04 7.52 -14.69
N VAL A 60 -0.57 8.68 -14.20
CA VAL A 60 -0.28 9.84 -15.07
C VAL A 60 0.75 9.49 -16.14
N VAL A 61 1.84 8.81 -15.77
CA VAL A 61 2.88 8.37 -16.71
C VAL A 61 2.32 7.43 -17.77
N VAL A 62 1.49 6.46 -17.37
CA VAL A 62 0.89 5.51 -18.32
C VAL A 62 -0.10 6.19 -19.26
N LEU A 63 -0.87 7.17 -18.79
CA LEU A 63 -1.78 7.95 -19.63
C LEU A 63 -1.02 8.83 -20.63
N LEU A 64 0.02 9.55 -20.17
CA LEU A 64 0.88 10.35 -21.05
C LEU A 64 1.62 9.49 -22.08
N ALA A 65 2.00 8.27 -21.71
CA ALA A 65 2.63 7.30 -22.61
C ALA A 65 1.70 6.82 -23.74
N GLN A 66 0.38 7.03 -23.65
CA GLN A 66 -0.55 6.73 -24.73
C GLN A 66 -0.59 7.81 -25.83
N ILE A 67 -0.21 9.06 -25.51
CA ILE A 67 -0.23 10.18 -26.46
C ILE A 67 0.57 9.87 -27.74
N PRO A 68 1.86 9.48 -27.67
CA PRO A 68 2.63 9.19 -28.88
C PRO A 68 2.12 7.95 -29.64
N VAL A 69 1.44 7.02 -28.96
CA VAL A 69 0.84 5.83 -29.60
C VAL A 69 -0.37 6.21 -30.46
N ILE A 70 -1.14 7.22 -30.02
CA ILE A 70 -2.28 7.75 -30.78
C ILE A 70 -1.78 8.40 -32.09
N GLU A 71 -0.61 9.04 -32.05
CA GLU A 71 -0.03 9.72 -33.21
C GLU A 71 0.76 8.79 -34.13
N ASP A 72 1.45 7.78 -33.57
CA ASP A 72 2.25 6.81 -34.31
C ASP A 72 2.10 5.39 -33.73
N ALA A 73 1.42 4.51 -34.48
CA ALA A 73 1.18 3.13 -34.09
C ALA A 73 2.46 2.29 -33.92
N SER A 74 3.59 2.70 -34.53
CA SER A 74 4.89 2.03 -34.35
C SER A 74 5.42 2.15 -32.92
N LEU A 75 4.90 3.10 -32.14
CA LEU A 75 5.26 3.34 -30.73
C LEU A 75 4.38 2.60 -29.73
N SER A 76 3.54 1.65 -30.17
CA SER A 76 2.63 0.87 -29.31
C SER A 76 3.30 0.14 -28.13
N TRP A 77 4.62 -0.06 -28.16
CA TRP A 77 5.40 -0.63 -27.06
C TRP A 77 5.59 0.34 -25.87
N VAL A 78 5.45 1.65 -26.07
CA VAL A 78 5.73 2.70 -25.07
C VAL A 78 4.77 2.60 -23.88
N GLY A 79 3.47 2.45 -24.15
CA GLY A 79 2.43 2.30 -23.12
C GLY A 79 2.66 1.08 -22.20
N PRO A 80 2.79 -0.15 -22.74
CA PRO A 80 3.11 -1.35 -21.96
C PRO A 80 4.43 -1.23 -21.18
N THR A 81 5.45 -0.60 -21.77
CA THR A 81 6.75 -0.41 -21.10
C THR A 81 6.62 0.54 -19.91
N ALA A 82 5.91 1.66 -20.08
CA ALA A 82 5.62 2.60 -19.00
C ALA A 82 4.81 1.95 -17.88
N PHE A 83 3.82 1.12 -18.24
CA PHE A 83 3.04 0.36 -17.27
C PHE A 83 3.91 -0.64 -16.49
N ALA A 84 4.73 -1.44 -17.18
CA ALA A 84 5.61 -2.41 -16.52
C ALA A 84 6.61 -1.72 -15.58
N ALA A 85 7.23 -0.62 -16.02
CA ALA A 85 8.18 0.14 -15.21
C ALA A 85 7.53 0.73 -13.95
N THR A 86 6.37 1.38 -14.11
CA THR A 86 5.64 1.98 -12.97
C THR A 86 5.11 0.91 -12.01
N ALA A 87 4.65 -0.25 -12.53
CA ALA A 87 4.21 -1.38 -11.73
C ALA A 87 5.35 -1.99 -10.89
N VAL A 88 6.55 -2.18 -11.46
CA VAL A 88 7.73 -2.68 -10.73
C VAL A 88 8.10 -1.74 -9.59
N VAL A 89 8.13 -0.43 -9.86
CA VAL A 89 8.44 0.59 -8.84
C VAL A 89 7.36 0.61 -7.75
N PHE A 90 6.08 0.55 -8.12
CA PHE A 90 4.98 0.47 -7.17
C PHE A 90 5.13 -0.75 -6.24
N VAL A 91 5.31 -1.95 -6.80
CA VAL A 91 5.44 -3.20 -6.03
C VAL A 91 6.67 -3.18 -5.11
N ALA A 92 7.78 -2.58 -5.54
CA ALA A 92 8.99 -2.47 -4.71
C ALA A 92 8.80 -1.58 -3.48
N PHE A 93 7.97 -0.53 -3.59
CA PHE A 93 7.70 0.42 -2.52
C PHE A 93 6.43 0.12 -1.72
N PHE A 94 5.51 -0.69 -2.24
CA PHE A 94 4.27 -1.11 -1.58
C PHE A 94 4.47 -1.69 -0.16
N PRO A 95 5.54 -2.46 0.14
CA PRO A 95 5.80 -2.93 1.51
C PRO A 95 5.85 -1.80 2.56
N ASN A 96 6.20 -0.56 2.19
CA ASN A 96 6.29 0.55 3.15
C ASN A 96 4.94 0.88 3.79
N SER A 97 3.81 0.69 3.10
CA SER A 97 2.49 0.88 3.72
C SER A 97 2.17 -0.25 4.69
N ALA A 98 2.39 -1.51 4.28
CA ALA A 98 2.13 -2.69 5.11
C ALA A 98 3.08 -2.82 6.32
N TYR A 99 4.28 -2.25 6.23
CA TYR A 99 5.32 -2.34 7.26
C TYR A 99 4.85 -1.86 8.64
N LEU A 100 3.97 -0.86 8.69
CA LEU A 100 3.54 -0.22 9.93
C LEU A 100 2.78 -1.17 10.86
N ILE A 101 2.23 -2.28 10.35
CA ILE A 101 1.63 -3.34 11.18
C ILE A 101 2.64 -3.89 12.20
N THR A 102 3.92 -3.92 11.83
CA THR A 102 4.98 -4.45 12.71
C THR A 102 5.38 -3.50 13.83
N GLU A 103 4.94 -2.24 13.79
CA GLU A 103 5.20 -1.24 14.83
C GLU A 103 4.33 -1.43 16.08
N LEU A 104 3.33 -2.33 16.04
CA LEU A 104 2.61 -2.83 17.22
C LEU A 104 3.51 -3.56 18.23
N ASN A 105 4.76 -3.80 17.90
CA ASN A 105 5.73 -4.42 18.81
C ASN A 105 6.26 -3.48 19.91
N PHE A 106 5.77 -2.24 20.00
CA PHE A 106 6.16 -1.24 21.02
C PHE A 106 7.67 -0.97 21.12
N SER A 107 8.40 -1.09 20.01
CA SER A 107 9.87 -0.88 19.98
C SER A 107 10.33 0.51 20.43
N HIS A 108 9.43 1.50 20.45
CA HIS A 108 9.68 2.86 20.91
C HIS A 108 9.62 3.03 22.44
N ARG A 109 9.05 2.06 23.17
CA ARG A 109 8.88 2.12 24.64
C ARG A 109 10.12 1.56 25.34
N LYS A 110 10.62 2.28 26.34
CA LYS A 110 11.72 1.85 27.20
C LYS A 110 11.26 1.60 28.63
N GLU A 111 11.95 0.72 29.34
CA GLU A 111 11.77 0.58 30.79
C GLU A 111 12.03 1.93 31.47
N GLY A 112 11.14 2.34 32.38
CA GLY A 112 11.19 3.64 33.03
C GLY A 112 10.48 4.78 32.29
N ASP A 113 9.97 4.57 31.06
CA ASP A 113 9.12 5.57 30.40
C ASP A 113 7.84 5.81 31.21
N GLY A 114 7.65 7.03 31.71
CA GLY A 114 6.44 7.46 32.44
C GLY A 114 5.18 7.62 31.57
N VAL A 115 5.17 7.05 30.36
CA VAL A 115 4.04 7.11 29.42
C VAL A 115 3.01 6.05 29.81
N PRO A 116 1.73 6.41 30.05
CA PRO A 116 0.66 5.45 30.29
C PRO A 116 0.52 4.47 29.13
N MET A 117 0.29 3.19 29.46
CA MET A 117 0.19 2.12 28.45
C MET A 117 -0.95 2.36 27.46
N TRP A 118 -2.10 2.88 27.92
CA TRP A 118 -3.23 3.19 27.05
C TRP A 118 -2.87 4.22 25.96
N PHE A 119 -1.98 5.18 26.26
CA PHE A 119 -1.55 6.18 25.29
C PHE A 119 -0.72 5.52 24.18
N ASP A 120 0.26 4.68 24.57
CA ASP A 120 1.08 3.96 23.61
C ASP A 120 0.23 3.02 22.75
N ILE A 121 -0.80 2.36 23.31
CA ILE A 121 -1.73 1.51 22.56
C ILE A 121 -2.48 2.32 21.49
N VAL A 122 -3.08 3.46 21.86
CA VAL A 122 -3.81 4.30 20.90
C VAL A 122 -2.87 4.84 19.82
N MET A 123 -1.66 5.25 20.21
CA MET A 123 -0.66 5.76 19.27
C MET A 123 -0.19 4.69 18.27
N THR A 124 0.21 3.50 18.72
CA THR A 124 0.68 2.43 17.82
C THR A 124 -0.44 1.85 16.99
N LEU A 125 -1.66 1.75 17.52
CA LEU A 125 -2.84 1.36 16.76
C LEU A 125 -3.14 2.38 15.66
N THR A 126 -3.12 3.68 15.98
CA THR A 126 -3.34 4.74 14.98
C THR A 126 -2.26 4.73 13.90
N LEU A 127 -0.99 4.55 14.28
CA LEU A 127 0.11 4.40 13.32
C LEU A 127 -0.10 3.18 12.40
N THR A 128 -0.50 2.05 12.98
CA THR A 128 -0.79 0.83 12.22
C THR A 128 -1.94 1.03 11.25
N MET A 129 -3.04 1.64 11.72
CA MET A 129 -4.20 1.96 10.89
C MET A 129 -3.85 2.93 9.77
N SER A 130 -2.96 3.91 10.01
CA SER A 130 -2.43 4.79 8.97
C SER A 130 -1.78 3.99 7.84
N GLY A 131 -0.92 3.03 8.16
CA GLY A 131 -0.28 2.17 7.16
C GLY A 131 -1.26 1.26 6.42
N ILE A 132 -2.19 0.62 7.14
CA ILE A 132 -3.22 -0.24 6.55
C ILE A 132 -4.11 0.55 5.59
N LEU A 133 -4.59 1.72 5.99
CA LEU A 133 -5.42 2.57 5.13
C LEU A 133 -4.65 3.03 3.89
N ASN A 134 -3.38 3.40 4.04
CA ASN A 134 -2.53 3.77 2.92
C ASN A 134 -2.31 2.60 1.95
N ALA A 135 -2.14 1.37 2.47
CA ALA A 135 -2.02 0.15 1.67
C ALA A 135 -3.31 -0.15 0.90
N ILE A 136 -4.47 -0.03 1.57
CA ILE A 136 -5.78 -0.22 0.94
C ILE A 136 -5.97 0.80 -0.17
N VAL A 137 -5.85 2.11 0.12
CA VAL A 137 -6.06 3.16 -0.88
C VAL A 137 -5.13 3.01 -2.08
N SER A 138 -3.83 2.83 -1.85
CA SER A 138 -2.86 2.69 -2.94
C SER A 138 -3.14 1.47 -3.82
N LEU A 139 -3.48 0.32 -3.23
CA LEU A 139 -3.82 -0.89 -3.99
C LEU A 139 -5.18 -0.75 -4.70
N SER A 140 -6.16 -0.10 -4.07
CA SER A 140 -7.46 0.20 -4.67
C SER A 140 -7.33 1.09 -5.90
N LEU A 141 -6.45 2.10 -5.87
CA LEU A 141 -6.14 2.94 -7.03
C LEU A 141 -5.59 2.09 -8.19
N VAL A 142 -4.61 1.23 -7.91
CA VAL A 142 -4.03 0.34 -8.93
C VAL A 142 -5.05 -0.65 -9.45
N GLN A 143 -5.82 -1.32 -8.58
CA GLN A 143 -6.83 -2.29 -9.02
C GLN A 143 -7.95 -1.64 -9.84
N THR A 144 -8.37 -0.43 -9.46
CA THR A 144 -9.36 0.35 -10.23
C THR A 144 -8.80 0.73 -11.60
N PHE A 145 -7.54 1.15 -11.67
CA PHE A 145 -6.87 1.44 -12.93
C PHE A 145 -6.76 0.19 -13.82
N LEU A 146 -6.39 -0.95 -13.26
CA LEU A 146 -6.34 -2.23 -13.98
C LEU A 146 -7.71 -2.64 -14.54
N MET A 147 -8.77 -2.36 -13.80
CA MET A 147 -10.14 -2.67 -14.22
C MET A 147 -10.59 -1.83 -15.42
N PHE A 148 -10.28 -0.53 -15.46
CA PHE A 148 -10.76 0.39 -16.51
C PHE A 148 -9.75 0.64 -17.63
N GLY A 149 -8.45 0.55 -17.36
CA GLY A 149 -7.40 0.89 -18.32
C GLY A 149 -7.20 -0.14 -19.43
N PHE A 150 -7.68 -1.38 -19.24
CA PHE A 150 -7.52 -2.48 -20.20
C PHE A 150 -8.84 -2.93 -20.84
N ASP A 151 -9.98 -2.39 -20.43
CA ASP A 151 -11.28 -2.79 -20.98
C ASP A 151 -11.61 -1.99 -22.25
N VAL A 152 -11.36 -2.62 -23.39
CA VAL A 152 -11.62 -2.07 -24.73
C VAL A 152 -13.12 -1.97 -25.02
N ARG A 153 -13.98 -2.66 -24.25
CA ARG A 153 -15.41 -2.76 -24.53
C ARG A 153 -16.22 -1.55 -24.08
N GLN A 154 -15.62 -0.62 -23.32
CA GLN A 154 -16.28 0.56 -22.74
C GLN A 154 -17.51 0.25 -21.85
N GLU A 155 -17.68 -1.00 -21.43
CA GLU A 155 -18.77 -1.42 -20.55
C GLU A 155 -18.29 -1.51 -19.11
N PHE A 156 -19.08 -1.02 -18.16
CA PHE A 156 -18.77 -1.14 -16.73
C PHE A 156 -19.16 -2.55 -16.25
N PRO A 157 -18.23 -3.41 -15.76
CA PRO A 157 -18.57 -4.75 -15.27
C PRO A 157 -19.38 -4.70 -13.96
N LEU A 158 -20.02 -5.81 -13.56
CA LEU A 158 -20.87 -5.85 -12.36
C LEU A 158 -20.03 -5.88 -11.09
N ALA A 159 -18.84 -6.46 -11.20
CA ALA A 159 -17.85 -6.56 -10.15
C ALA A 159 -16.45 -6.52 -10.80
N PRO A 160 -15.39 -6.23 -10.02
CA PRO A 160 -14.03 -6.26 -10.54
C PRO A 160 -13.68 -7.64 -11.12
N PRO A 161 -13.03 -7.72 -12.30
CA PRO A 161 -12.66 -8.99 -12.90
C PRO A 161 -11.78 -9.85 -11.98
N PRO A 162 -11.92 -11.19 -11.98
CA PRO A 162 -11.16 -12.09 -11.11
C PRO A 162 -9.63 -11.93 -11.20
N TRP A 163 -9.11 -11.63 -12.39
CA TRP A 163 -7.66 -11.45 -12.59
C TRP A 163 -7.10 -10.26 -11.80
N THR A 164 -7.89 -9.19 -11.62
CA THR A 164 -7.47 -8.01 -10.83
C THR A 164 -7.31 -8.36 -9.35
N TRP A 165 -8.12 -9.30 -8.84
CA TRP A 165 -8.01 -9.82 -7.48
C TRP A 165 -6.78 -10.71 -7.31
N ALA A 166 -6.44 -11.51 -8.31
CA ALA A 166 -5.20 -12.30 -8.31
C ALA A 166 -3.96 -11.39 -8.28
N VAL A 167 -3.97 -10.29 -9.04
CA VAL A 167 -2.91 -9.27 -8.98
C VAL A 167 -2.84 -8.64 -7.60
N ALA A 168 -3.98 -8.18 -7.04
CA ALA A 168 -4.02 -7.59 -5.70
C ALA A 168 -3.48 -8.56 -4.63
N ALA A 169 -3.91 -9.83 -4.67
CA ALA A 169 -3.44 -10.88 -3.77
C ALA A 169 -1.92 -11.11 -3.91
N GLY A 170 -1.39 -11.10 -5.14
CA GLY A 170 0.04 -11.21 -5.41
C GLY A 170 0.84 -10.02 -4.86
N VAL A 171 0.35 -8.79 -5.06
CA VAL A 171 0.97 -7.58 -4.51
C VAL A 171 1.01 -7.63 -2.98
N LEU A 172 -0.10 -8.02 -2.32
CA LEU A 172 -0.15 -8.19 -0.87
C LEU A 172 0.83 -9.26 -0.38
N LEU A 173 0.97 -10.37 -1.11
CA LEU A 173 1.91 -11.45 -0.76
C LEU A 173 3.36 -10.94 -0.82
N LEU A 174 3.72 -10.26 -1.91
CA LEU A 174 5.03 -9.63 -2.08
C LEU A 174 5.27 -8.54 -1.03
N ALA A 175 4.23 -7.82 -0.63
CA ALA A 175 4.30 -6.85 0.46
C ALA A 175 4.75 -7.51 1.76
N CYS A 176 4.10 -8.60 2.16
CA CYS A 176 4.43 -9.34 3.39
C CYS A 176 5.86 -9.89 3.36
N ILE A 177 6.31 -10.41 2.22
CA ILE A 177 7.71 -10.84 2.04
C ILE A 177 8.66 -9.65 2.18
N GLY A 178 8.34 -8.50 1.56
CA GLY A 178 9.12 -7.28 1.67
C GLY A 178 9.20 -6.74 3.11
N VAL A 179 8.09 -6.76 3.85
CA VAL A 179 8.07 -6.40 5.27
C VAL A 179 8.95 -7.34 6.10
N TRP A 180 8.85 -8.65 5.87
CA TRP A 180 9.71 -9.62 6.54
C TRP A 180 11.20 -9.37 6.24
N MET A 181 11.55 -9.11 4.97
CA MET A 181 12.92 -8.77 4.58
C MET A 181 13.42 -7.50 5.28
N GLY A 182 12.58 -6.48 5.40
CA GLY A 182 12.91 -5.25 6.12
C GLY A 182 13.17 -5.47 7.61
N ARG A 183 12.35 -6.29 8.27
CA ARG A 183 12.48 -6.54 9.71
C ARG A 183 13.60 -7.52 10.06
N MET A 184 13.74 -8.61 9.31
CA MET A 184 14.64 -9.71 9.65
C MET A 184 16.04 -9.58 9.04
N ILE A 185 16.12 -8.98 7.84
CA ILE A 185 17.36 -8.91 7.05
C ILE A 185 17.83 -7.45 6.85
N ARG A 186 17.02 -6.47 7.26
CA ARG A 186 17.30 -5.02 7.15
C ARG A 186 17.57 -4.59 5.71
N LEU A 187 16.71 -5.08 4.80
CA LEU A 187 16.65 -4.63 3.41
C LEU A 187 15.59 -3.54 3.26
N ASN A 188 15.88 -2.53 2.47
CA ASN A 188 14.95 -1.44 2.16
C ASN A 188 14.49 -1.51 0.70
N SER A 189 13.41 -0.80 0.36
CA SER A 189 12.89 -0.75 -1.01
C SER A 189 13.91 -0.27 -2.04
N TRP A 190 14.84 0.62 -1.65
CA TRP A 190 15.91 1.13 -2.51
C TRP A 190 17.05 0.12 -2.78
N ASP A 191 17.12 -1.00 -2.06
CA ASP A 191 18.11 -2.05 -2.34
C ASP A 191 17.82 -2.80 -3.66
N ILE A 192 16.65 -2.56 -4.29
CA ILE A 192 16.27 -3.16 -5.59
C ILE A 192 17.22 -2.79 -6.73
N VAL A 193 17.96 -1.67 -6.60
CA VAL A 193 18.99 -1.25 -7.55
C VAL A 193 20.15 -2.26 -7.62
N LEU A 194 20.34 -3.06 -6.56
CA LEU A 194 21.38 -4.08 -6.47
C LEU A 194 20.77 -5.45 -6.14
N PRO A 195 20.06 -6.08 -7.10
CA PRO A 195 19.26 -7.29 -6.85
C PRO A 195 20.10 -8.46 -6.34
N TRP A 196 21.36 -8.54 -6.74
CA TRP A 196 22.28 -9.58 -6.25
C TRP A 196 22.47 -9.52 -4.72
N ARG A 197 22.49 -8.32 -4.11
CA ARG A 197 22.64 -8.15 -2.66
C ARG A 197 21.43 -8.69 -1.91
N ILE A 198 20.24 -8.50 -2.48
CA ILE A 198 18.99 -9.05 -1.95
C ILE A 198 19.07 -10.57 -1.94
N VAL A 199 19.40 -11.18 -3.08
CA VAL A 199 19.49 -12.65 -3.21
C VAL A 199 20.52 -13.23 -2.24
N VAL A 200 21.73 -12.67 -2.18
CA VAL A 200 22.79 -13.17 -1.30
C VAL A 200 22.39 -13.08 0.18
N LYS A 201 21.82 -11.94 0.61
CA LYS A 201 21.36 -11.79 2.00
C LYS A 201 20.20 -12.74 2.32
N MET A 202 19.26 -12.89 1.39
CA MET A 202 18.10 -13.77 1.55
C MET A 202 18.53 -15.24 1.67
N VAL A 203 19.35 -15.74 0.74
CA VAL A 203 19.86 -17.11 0.76
C VAL A 203 20.67 -17.38 2.03
N ARG A 204 21.54 -16.44 2.44
CA ARG A 204 22.33 -16.58 3.66
C ARG A 204 21.45 -16.69 4.90
N HIS A 205 20.39 -15.88 5.00
CA HIS A 205 19.48 -15.90 6.14
C HIS A 205 18.61 -17.17 6.14
N LEU A 206 18.06 -17.56 4.99
CA LEU A 206 17.17 -18.72 4.88
C LEU A 206 17.88 -20.07 5.08
N ARG A 207 19.20 -20.13 4.90
CA ARG A 207 20.01 -21.31 5.25
C ARG A 207 20.07 -21.59 6.75
N GLN A 208 19.74 -20.62 7.60
CA GLN A 208 19.72 -20.83 9.04
C GLN A 208 18.52 -21.70 9.44
N PRO A 209 18.67 -22.62 10.42
CA PRO A 209 17.59 -23.48 10.87
C PRO A 209 16.34 -22.68 11.29
N GLY A 210 15.18 -23.08 10.79
CA GLY A 210 13.89 -22.48 11.15
C GLY A 210 13.52 -21.18 10.45
N LYS A 211 14.43 -20.50 9.74
CA LYS A 211 14.16 -19.21 9.09
C LYS A 211 13.18 -19.28 7.92
N VAL A 212 13.15 -20.39 7.19
CA VAL A 212 12.13 -20.64 6.15
C VAL A 212 10.74 -20.72 6.79
N ARG A 213 10.60 -21.43 7.92
CA ARG A 213 9.32 -21.55 8.64
C ARG A 213 8.87 -20.20 9.21
N GLU A 214 9.80 -19.40 9.72
CA GLU A 214 9.54 -18.04 10.19
C GLU A 214 9.04 -17.14 9.05
N LEU A 215 9.70 -17.16 7.88
CA LEU A 215 9.25 -16.43 6.69
C LEU A 215 7.84 -16.85 6.28
N LEU A 216 7.57 -18.15 6.17
CA LEU A 216 6.26 -18.66 5.75
C LEU A 216 5.17 -18.29 6.77
N GLY A 217 5.42 -18.53 8.06
CA GLY A 217 4.46 -18.21 9.12
C GLY A 217 4.15 -16.71 9.19
N PHE A 218 5.17 -15.86 9.13
CA PHE A 218 5.01 -14.41 9.09
C PHE A 218 4.21 -13.99 7.86
N THR A 219 4.61 -14.47 6.67
CA THR A 219 4.03 -14.07 5.39
C THR A 219 2.56 -14.46 5.32
N VAL A 220 2.22 -15.72 5.62
CA VAL A 220 0.84 -16.23 5.54
C VAL A 220 -0.06 -15.50 6.54
N ALA A 221 0.36 -15.33 7.80
CA ALA A 221 -0.46 -14.67 8.81
C ALA A 221 -0.80 -13.22 8.43
N HIS A 222 0.20 -12.45 8.00
CA HIS A 222 0.00 -11.06 7.60
C HIS A 222 -0.72 -10.93 6.26
N TRP A 223 -0.47 -11.85 5.32
CA TRP A 223 -1.12 -11.85 4.01
C TRP A 223 -2.62 -12.11 4.14
N VAL A 224 -3.02 -13.11 4.94
CA VAL A 224 -4.45 -13.38 5.20
C VAL A 224 -5.12 -12.17 5.86
N LEU A 225 -4.49 -11.57 6.88
CA LEU A 225 -5.01 -10.35 7.52
C LEU A 225 -5.22 -9.22 6.51
N LEU A 226 -4.18 -8.88 5.73
CA LEU A 226 -4.26 -7.79 4.75
C LEU A 226 -5.25 -8.09 3.63
N ALA A 227 -5.32 -9.33 3.16
CA ALA A 227 -6.27 -9.74 2.12
C ALA A 227 -7.72 -9.61 2.62
N LEU A 228 -8.02 -10.04 3.85
CA LEU A 228 -9.34 -9.89 4.44
C LEU A 228 -9.73 -8.43 4.60
N LEU A 229 -8.84 -7.59 5.14
CA LEU A 229 -9.09 -6.16 5.29
C LEU A 229 -9.29 -5.46 3.94
N TYR A 230 -8.47 -5.82 2.95
CA TYR A 230 -8.56 -5.26 1.61
C TYR A 230 -9.86 -5.65 0.92
N VAL A 231 -10.24 -6.93 0.93
CA VAL A 231 -11.52 -7.41 0.36
C VAL A 231 -12.71 -6.76 1.06
N ALA A 232 -12.69 -6.69 2.40
CA ALA A 232 -13.77 -6.11 3.18
C ALA A 232 -14.06 -4.64 2.84
N VAL A 233 -13.04 -3.88 2.43
CA VAL A 233 -13.20 -2.47 2.04
C VAL A 233 -13.40 -2.32 0.53
N TYR A 234 -12.52 -2.90 -0.29
CA TYR A 234 -12.51 -2.63 -1.73
C TYR A 234 -13.66 -3.31 -2.47
N ALA A 235 -14.06 -4.53 -2.09
CA ALA A 235 -15.13 -5.24 -2.79
C ALA A 235 -16.46 -4.47 -2.77
N PRO A 236 -17.03 -4.08 -1.60
CA PRO A 236 -18.29 -3.34 -1.59
C PRO A 236 -18.17 -1.95 -2.23
N VAL A 237 -17.06 -1.23 -1.97
CA VAL A 237 -16.85 0.11 -2.54
C VAL A 237 -16.78 0.06 -4.06
N SER A 238 -16.02 -0.87 -4.64
CA SER A 238 -15.92 -1.00 -6.09
C SER A 238 -17.26 -1.40 -6.74
N MET A 239 -18.04 -2.27 -6.10
CA MET A 239 -19.38 -2.64 -6.58
C MET A 239 -20.35 -1.45 -6.56
N LEU A 240 -20.31 -0.61 -5.52
CA LEU A 240 -21.12 0.61 -5.44
C LEU A 240 -20.72 1.63 -6.50
N VAL A 241 -19.42 1.81 -6.74
CA VAL A 241 -18.93 2.71 -7.80
C VAL A 241 -19.36 2.20 -9.17
N LEU A 242 -19.20 0.90 -9.44
CA LEU A 242 -19.62 0.29 -10.70
C LEU A 242 -21.14 0.41 -10.92
N SER A 243 -21.95 0.26 -9.87
CA SER A 243 -23.40 0.42 -9.98
C SER A 243 -23.80 1.86 -10.30
N GLU A 244 -23.16 2.86 -9.67
CA GLU A 244 -23.35 4.28 -10.01
C GLU A 244 -22.97 4.57 -11.47
N LEU A 245 -21.81 4.09 -11.93
CA LEU A 245 -21.34 4.30 -13.30
C LEU A 245 -22.31 3.71 -14.34
N ARG A 246 -22.85 2.51 -14.09
CA ARG A 246 -23.85 1.85 -14.94
C ARG A 246 -25.17 2.62 -15.01
N LEU A 247 -25.65 3.14 -13.88
CA LEU A 247 -26.84 3.99 -13.84
C LEU A 247 -26.62 5.26 -14.66
N GLY A 248 -25.41 5.85 -14.60
CA GLY A 248 -25.06 7.02 -15.40
C GLY A 248 -25.02 6.79 -16.91
N THR A 249 -24.63 5.59 -17.35
CA THR A 249 -24.69 5.24 -18.78
C THR A 249 -26.09 4.90 -19.26
N ALA A 250 -26.98 4.39 -18.40
CA ALA A 250 -28.34 4.02 -18.78
C ALA A 250 -29.30 5.21 -18.90
N VAL A 251 -28.96 6.36 -18.30
CA VAL A 251 -29.78 7.59 -18.29
C VAL A 251 -29.37 8.57 -19.40
N ARG A 252 -28.27 8.29 -20.12
CA ARG A 252 -27.83 9.05 -21.31
C ARG A 252 -28.28 8.36 -22.59
#